data_AF-A0AAV5UK17-F1
#
_entry.id   AF-A0AAV5UK17-F1
#
_cell.length_a   1.000
_cell.length_b   1.000
_cell.length_c   1.000
_cell.angle_alpha   90.00
_cell.angle_beta   90.00
_cell.angle_gamma   90.00
#
_symmetry.space_group_name_H-M   'P 1'
#
loop_
_entity.id
_entity.type
_entity.pdbx_description
1 polymer ?
#
loop_
_entity_poly.entity_id
_entity_poly.type
_entity_poly.pdbx_seq_one_letter_code
_entity_poly.pdbx_strand_id
1 'polypeptide(L)'
;SESYSSECIRRITQNVSIGCLEIELSDSNEFNCDVYNLIKEFDHEELDIGCEGNEILKEIMVDSFFFDLTRCCKNLDMYECEKITPQALHQVYKSMIEGSTKFRLLFVSTMSPEKCIAFLNLIGINYKDGKFYSNGDIEAYKLTLLGDTLFEYSIFD
;
A
#
# COMPACT_ATOMS: atom_id res chain seq x y z
N SER A 1 -11.96 4.41 -33.09
CA SER A 1 -11.69 4.54 -31.65
C SER A 1 -10.85 5.78 -31.46
N GLU A 2 -11.18 6.61 -30.47
CA GLU A 2 -10.27 7.68 -30.05
C GLU A 2 -9.19 7.07 -29.16
N SER A 3 -7.94 7.39 -29.46
CA SER A 3 -6.80 6.99 -28.62
C SER A 3 -6.53 8.13 -27.65
N TYR A 4 -6.71 7.88 -26.36
CA TYR A 4 -6.36 8.82 -25.31
C TYR A 4 -4.91 8.56 -24.91
N SER A 5 -4.06 9.58 -25.05
CA SER A 5 -2.67 9.51 -24.59
C SER A 5 -2.61 9.68 -23.07
N SER A 6 -1.67 8.99 -22.43
CA SER A 6 -1.29 9.19 -21.02
C SER A 6 -0.96 10.66 -20.69
N GLU A 7 -0.68 11.48 -21.71
CA GLU A 7 -0.53 12.93 -21.62
C GLU A 7 -1.77 13.65 -21.04
N CYS A 8 -2.98 13.14 -21.25
CA CYS A 8 -4.17 13.76 -20.65
C CYS A 8 -4.16 13.63 -19.12
N ILE A 9 -3.73 12.48 -18.60
CA ILE A 9 -3.59 12.22 -17.16
C ILE A 9 -2.53 13.14 -16.58
N ARG A 10 -1.37 13.26 -17.25
CA ARG A 10 -0.29 14.16 -16.86
C ARG A 10 -0.75 15.62 -16.76
N ARG A 11 -1.62 16.07 -17.67
CA ARG A 11 -2.17 17.43 -17.64
C ARG A 11 -3.17 17.65 -16.53
N ILE A 12 -4.01 16.66 -16.24
CA ILE A 12 -4.96 16.74 -15.12
C ILE A 12 -4.17 16.95 -13.84
N THR A 13 -3.19 16.09 -13.59
CA THR A 13 -2.44 16.06 -12.33
C THR A 13 -1.53 17.27 -12.13
N GLN A 14 -1.06 17.93 -13.19
CA GLN A 14 -0.32 19.19 -13.08
C GLN A 14 -1.19 20.38 -12.66
N ASN A 15 -2.51 20.30 -12.85
CA ASN A 15 -3.42 21.42 -12.64
C ASN A 15 -4.37 21.21 -11.45
N VAL A 16 -4.37 20.03 -10.82
CA VAL A 16 -5.22 19.73 -9.67
C VAL A 16 -4.44 19.06 -8.54
N SER A 17 -4.79 19.42 -7.30
CA SER A 17 -4.49 18.59 -6.13
C SER A 17 -5.55 17.48 -6.08
N ILE A 18 -5.10 16.24 -5.96
CA ILE A 18 -5.98 15.07 -5.91
C ILE A 18 -6.09 14.62 -4.45
N GLY A 19 -7.29 14.68 -3.90
CA GLY A 19 -7.58 14.17 -2.56
C GLY A 19 -7.55 12.65 -2.52
N CYS A 20 -8.27 12.01 -3.44
CA CYS A 20 -8.31 10.56 -3.57
C CYS A 20 -8.21 10.16 -5.05
N LEU A 21 -7.36 9.17 -5.34
CA LEU A 21 -7.18 8.59 -6.66
C LEU A 21 -7.39 7.07 -6.57
N GLU A 22 -8.39 6.57 -7.27
CA GLU A 22 -8.68 5.13 -7.40
C GLU A 22 -8.34 4.68 -8.81
N ILE A 23 -7.54 3.61 -8.92
CA ILE A 23 -7.06 3.10 -10.21
C ILE A 23 -7.29 1.60 -10.30
N GLU A 24 -8.21 1.24 -11.18
CA GLU A 24 -8.52 -0.12 -11.56
C GLU A 24 -8.29 -0.28 -13.07
N LEU A 25 -7.19 -0.94 -13.45
CA LEU A 25 -6.85 -1.19 -14.84
C LEU A 25 -6.77 -2.71 -15.05
N SER A 26 -7.64 -3.24 -15.91
CA SER A 26 -7.83 -4.68 -16.09
C SER A 26 -6.99 -5.31 -17.22
N ASP A 27 -6.23 -4.50 -17.96
CA ASP A 27 -5.42 -4.96 -19.11
C ASP A 27 -3.93 -4.69 -18.94
N SER A 28 -3.12 -5.40 -19.72
CA SER A 28 -1.65 -5.30 -19.76
C SER A 28 -1.14 -4.47 -20.95
N ASN A 29 -1.90 -3.46 -21.38
CA ASN A 29 -1.51 -2.61 -22.51
C ASN A 29 -0.48 -1.54 -22.11
N GLU A 30 0.23 -0.99 -23.10
CA GLU A 30 1.27 0.04 -22.92
C GLU A 30 0.73 1.28 -22.18
N PHE A 31 -0.52 1.66 -22.45
CA PHE A 31 -1.18 2.77 -21.76
C PHE A 31 -1.29 2.53 -20.25
N ASN A 32 -1.65 1.33 -19.82
CA ASN A 32 -1.77 1.02 -18.39
C ASN A 32 -0.41 1.06 -17.68
N CYS A 33 0.66 0.57 -18.34
CA CYS A 33 2.04 0.73 -17.85
C CYS A 33 2.42 2.20 -17.69
N ASP A 34 2.07 3.04 -18.67
CA ASP A 34 2.30 4.49 -18.60
C ASP A 34 1.53 5.13 -17.45
N VAL A 35 0.26 4.75 -17.25
CA VAL A 35 -0.53 5.24 -16.11
C VAL A 35 0.15 4.88 -14.80
N TYR A 36 0.55 3.62 -14.59
CA TYR A 36 1.23 3.23 -13.35
C TYR A 36 2.55 3.99 -13.11
N ASN A 37 3.31 4.25 -14.17
CA ASN A 37 4.50 5.07 -14.08
C ASN A 37 4.22 6.55 -13.81
N LEU A 38 3.06 7.06 -14.20
CA LEU A 38 2.66 8.43 -13.92
C LEU A 38 2.21 8.62 -12.47
N ILE A 39 1.52 7.65 -11.87
CA ILE A 39 0.93 7.78 -10.51
C ILE A 39 1.98 8.19 -9.47
N LYS A 40 3.19 7.64 -9.56
CA LYS A 40 4.31 7.95 -8.65
C LYS A 40 4.82 9.39 -8.76
N GLU A 41 4.48 10.12 -9.83
CA GLU A 41 4.88 11.52 -10.03
C GLU A 41 3.97 12.51 -9.28
N PHE A 42 2.87 12.03 -8.68
CA PHE A 42 1.80 12.88 -8.16
C PHE A 42 1.74 12.87 -6.63
N ASP A 43 1.41 14.02 -6.04
CA ASP A 43 1.16 14.14 -4.60
C ASP A 43 -0.32 13.87 -4.31
N HIS A 44 -0.60 12.72 -3.68
CA HIS A 44 -1.94 12.27 -3.31
C HIS A 44 -2.13 12.35 -1.81
N GLU A 45 -3.36 12.62 -1.38
CA GLU A 45 -3.74 12.33 0.01
C GLU A 45 -4.06 10.84 0.17
N GLU A 46 -4.84 10.26 -0.73
CA GLU A 46 -5.22 8.85 -0.74
C GLU A 46 -5.04 8.22 -2.13
N LEU A 47 -4.48 7.02 -2.17
CA LEU A 47 -4.29 6.22 -3.38
C LEU A 47 -4.84 4.81 -3.15
N ASP A 48 -5.79 4.40 -3.98
CA ASP A 48 -6.28 3.02 -4.06
C ASP A 48 -5.80 2.40 -5.38
N ILE A 49 -5.08 1.28 -5.28
CA ILE A 49 -4.52 0.56 -6.42
C ILE A 49 -4.93 -0.93 -6.40
N GLY A 50 -5.80 -1.28 -7.33
CA GLY A 50 -6.32 -2.63 -7.52
C GLY A 50 -5.61 -3.42 -8.63
N CYS A 51 -5.29 -4.68 -8.37
CA CYS A 51 -4.60 -5.57 -9.32
C CYS A 51 -5.45 -6.72 -9.86
N GLU A 52 -6.73 -6.82 -9.56
CA GLU A 52 -7.46 -8.09 -9.76
C GLU A 52 -7.37 -8.57 -11.22
N GLY A 53 -6.65 -9.68 -11.43
CA GLY A 53 -6.40 -10.26 -12.76
C GLY A 53 -5.32 -9.57 -13.61
N ASN A 54 -4.64 -8.53 -13.12
CA ASN A 54 -3.61 -7.78 -13.84
C ASN A 54 -2.19 -8.29 -13.53
N GLU A 55 -1.68 -9.19 -14.39
CA GLU A 55 -0.33 -9.74 -14.28
C GLU A 55 0.80 -8.68 -14.35
N ILE A 56 0.60 -7.57 -15.08
CA ILE A 56 1.58 -6.49 -15.11
C ILE A 56 1.66 -5.79 -13.76
N LEU A 57 0.51 -5.50 -13.15
CA LEU A 57 0.54 -4.81 -11.86
C LEU A 57 1.21 -5.71 -10.80
N LYS A 58 0.97 -7.03 -10.83
CA LYS A 58 1.73 -8.00 -10.03
C LYS A 58 3.23 -7.99 -10.32
N GLU A 59 3.66 -7.70 -11.55
CA GLU A 59 5.07 -7.58 -11.91
C GLU A 59 5.72 -6.31 -11.42
N ILE A 60 5.01 -5.17 -11.47
CA ILE A 60 5.56 -3.89 -11.04
C ILE A 60 5.42 -3.66 -9.54
N MET A 61 4.48 -4.33 -8.85
CA MET A 61 4.22 -4.20 -7.41
C MET A 61 5.29 -4.89 -6.56
N VAL A 62 6.53 -4.45 -6.74
CA VAL A 62 7.72 -4.85 -5.99
C VAL A 62 8.12 -3.75 -5.01
N ASP A 63 9.07 -4.05 -4.12
CA ASP A 63 9.55 -3.13 -3.07
C ASP A 63 9.85 -1.70 -3.60
N SER A 64 10.53 -1.58 -4.76
CA SER A 64 10.87 -0.26 -5.30
C SER A 64 9.64 0.57 -5.69
N PHE A 65 8.65 -0.04 -6.32
CA PHE A 65 7.42 0.64 -6.71
C PHE A 65 6.59 1.00 -5.47
N PHE A 66 6.48 0.08 -4.51
CA PHE A 66 5.85 0.33 -3.22
C PHE A 66 6.47 1.53 -2.49
N PHE A 67 7.81 1.62 -2.45
CA PHE A 67 8.47 2.80 -1.86
C PHE A 67 8.16 4.09 -2.59
N ASP A 68 8.04 4.07 -3.92
CA ASP A 68 7.64 5.26 -4.67
C ASP A 68 6.20 5.67 -4.34
N LEU A 69 5.26 4.72 -4.22
CA LEU A 69 3.89 5.00 -3.82
C LEU A 69 3.81 5.62 -2.42
N THR A 70 4.51 5.06 -1.44
CA THR A 70 4.49 5.58 -0.05
C THR A 70 5.13 6.96 0.11
N ARG A 71 5.95 7.40 -0.85
CA ARG A 71 6.46 8.79 -0.89
C ARG A 71 5.45 9.76 -1.48
N CYS A 72 4.56 9.26 -2.35
CA CYS A 72 3.68 10.08 -3.15
C CYS A 72 2.29 10.24 -2.51
N CYS A 73 1.85 9.33 -1.65
CA CYS A 73 0.56 9.39 -0.94
C CYS A 73 0.67 9.54 0.60
N LYS A 74 -0.43 9.87 1.29
CA LYS A 74 -0.53 9.72 2.76
C LYS A 74 -1.17 8.39 3.14
N ASN A 75 -2.20 7.99 2.42
CA ASN A 75 -2.92 6.73 2.61
C ASN A 75 -2.81 5.89 1.34
N LEU A 76 -2.54 4.60 1.51
CA LEU A 76 -2.41 3.65 0.41
C LEU A 76 -3.24 2.41 0.70
N ASP A 77 -4.21 2.14 -0.17
CA ASP A 77 -4.91 0.87 -0.25
C ASP A 77 -4.32 0.06 -1.41
N MET A 78 -3.90 -1.17 -1.15
CA MET A 78 -3.40 -2.06 -2.18
C MET A 78 -3.99 -3.46 -2.07
N TYR A 79 -4.26 -4.01 -3.25
CA TYR A 79 -4.57 -5.42 -3.44
C TYR A 79 -3.34 -6.13 -4.01
N GLU A 80 -3.13 -7.41 -3.69
CA GLU A 80 -2.12 -8.28 -4.31
C GLU A 80 -0.64 -7.87 -4.10
N CYS A 81 -0.22 -7.69 -2.84
CA CYS A 81 1.15 -7.31 -2.46
C CYS A 81 2.18 -8.48 -2.41
N GLU A 82 2.02 -9.53 -3.21
CA GLU A 82 2.81 -10.76 -3.08
C GLU A 82 4.31 -10.61 -3.34
N LYS A 83 4.77 -9.52 -3.95
CA LYS A 83 6.20 -9.27 -4.16
C LYS A 83 6.80 -8.24 -3.19
N ILE A 84 5.98 -7.67 -2.30
CA ILE A 84 6.45 -6.78 -1.24
C ILE A 84 7.05 -7.60 -0.11
N THR A 85 8.28 -7.29 0.28
CA THR A 85 9.00 -8.01 1.33
C THR A 85 8.62 -7.49 2.73
N PRO A 86 8.71 -8.34 3.77
CA PRO A 86 8.56 -7.88 5.16
C PRO A 86 9.53 -6.75 5.53
N GLN A 87 10.73 -6.74 4.93
CA GLN A 87 11.74 -5.71 5.14
C GLN A 87 11.29 -4.37 4.55
N ALA A 88 10.67 -4.36 3.38
CA ALA A 88 10.13 -3.14 2.79
C ALA A 88 8.99 -2.55 3.64
N LEU A 89 8.07 -3.39 4.12
CA LEU A 89 7.03 -2.98 5.07
C LEU A 89 7.64 -2.37 6.34
N HIS A 90 8.65 -3.02 6.92
CA HIS A 90 9.35 -2.52 8.10
C HIS A 90 10.04 -1.17 7.86
N GLN A 91 10.66 -0.97 6.69
CA GLN A 91 11.28 0.31 6.35
C GLN A 91 10.25 1.44 6.24
N VAL A 92 9.09 1.18 5.63
CA VAL A 92 7.99 2.16 5.56
C VAL A 92 7.45 2.45 6.95
N TYR A 93 7.16 1.42 7.74
CA TYR A 93 6.73 1.54 9.13
C TYR A 93 7.69 2.41 9.95
N LYS A 94 8.99 2.13 9.88
CA LYS A 94 10.01 2.91 10.57
C LYS A 94 9.99 4.39 10.16
N SER A 95 9.84 4.64 8.86
CA SER A 95 9.74 6.01 8.35
C SER A 95 8.50 6.75 8.88
N MET A 96 7.39 6.04 9.06
CA MET A 96 6.15 6.58 9.64
C MET A 96 6.34 6.97 11.11
N ILE A 97 6.92 6.06 11.91
CA ILE A 97 7.19 6.30 13.34
C ILE A 97 8.20 7.42 13.56
N GLU A 98 9.26 7.47 12.73
CA GLU A 98 10.26 8.54 12.78
C GLU A 98 9.72 9.89 12.27
N GLY A 99 8.52 9.92 11.69
CA GLY A 99 7.94 11.13 11.09
C GLY A 99 8.69 11.62 9.86
N SER A 100 9.55 10.78 9.26
CA SER A 100 10.37 11.13 8.09
C SER A 100 9.61 11.01 6.76
N THR A 101 8.35 10.54 6.80
CA THR A 101 7.43 10.50 5.67
C THR A 101 6.08 11.16 6.02
N LYS A 102 5.37 11.62 5.00
CA LYS A 102 3.97 12.04 5.10
C LYS A 102 2.99 10.87 5.10
N PHE A 103 3.47 9.65 4.79
CA PHE A 103 2.69 8.43 4.81
C PHE A 103 2.16 8.11 6.21
N ARG A 104 0.91 7.65 6.29
CA ARG A 104 0.14 7.49 7.54
C ARG A 104 -0.61 6.17 7.61
N LEU A 105 -1.11 5.67 6.50
CA LEU A 105 -1.95 4.48 6.51
C LEU A 105 -1.65 3.57 5.33
N LEU A 106 -1.51 2.27 5.62
CA LEU A 106 -1.39 1.22 4.64
C LEU A 106 -2.49 0.19 4.87
N PHE A 107 -3.35 -0.02 3.88
CA PHE A 107 -4.30 -1.14 3.84
C PHE A 107 -3.83 -2.18 2.82
N VAL A 108 -3.88 -3.45 3.21
CA VAL A 108 -3.39 -4.56 2.38
C VAL A 108 -4.35 -5.75 2.48
N SER A 109 -5.03 -6.07 1.38
CA SER A 109 -6.11 -7.07 1.37
C SER A 109 -5.63 -8.53 1.29
N THR A 110 -4.46 -8.80 0.70
CA THR A 110 -4.08 -10.17 0.30
C THR A 110 -2.67 -10.59 0.76
N MET A 111 -2.23 -10.11 1.92
CA MET A 111 -0.92 -10.48 2.44
C MET A 111 -0.93 -11.92 2.96
N SER A 112 0.08 -12.72 2.60
CA SER A 112 0.21 -14.08 3.14
C SER A 112 0.46 -14.05 4.66
N PRO A 113 -0.07 -15.01 5.44
CA PRO A 113 0.15 -15.07 6.88
C PRO A 113 1.64 -15.09 7.26
N GLU A 114 2.48 -15.79 6.50
CA GLU A 114 3.92 -15.90 6.75
C GLU A 114 4.61 -14.54 6.65
N LYS A 115 4.24 -13.73 5.65
CA LYS A 115 4.77 -12.38 5.48
C LYS A 115 4.31 -11.45 6.58
N CYS A 116 3.02 -11.52 6.93
CA CYS A 116 2.47 -10.74 8.04
C CYS A 116 3.23 -11.06 9.33
N ILE A 117 3.39 -12.35 9.67
CA ILE A 117 4.16 -12.79 10.84
C ILE A 117 5.62 -12.31 10.76
N ALA A 118 6.26 -12.42 9.60
CA ALA A 118 7.64 -11.96 9.42
C ALA A 118 7.78 -10.45 9.65
N PHE A 119 6.84 -9.65 9.16
CA PHE A 119 6.79 -8.21 9.40
C PHE A 119 6.55 -7.88 10.88
N LEU A 120 5.56 -8.54 11.51
CA LEU A 120 5.26 -8.39 12.93
C LEU A 120 6.51 -8.67 13.80
N ASN A 121 7.27 -9.72 13.48
CA ASN A 121 8.52 -10.03 14.18
C ASN A 121 9.55 -8.91 14.05
N LEU A 122 9.63 -8.24 12.89
CA LEU A 122 10.56 -7.11 12.67
C LEU A 122 10.21 -5.91 13.54
N ILE A 123 8.94 -5.69 13.85
CA ILE A 123 8.47 -4.61 14.73
C ILE A 123 8.33 -5.04 16.21
N GLY A 124 8.85 -6.22 16.56
CA GLY A 124 8.88 -6.71 17.95
C GLY A 124 7.61 -7.42 18.42
N ILE A 125 6.69 -7.75 17.51
CA ILE A 125 5.47 -8.52 17.78
C ILE A 125 5.69 -9.98 17.38
N ASN A 126 5.68 -10.88 18.36
CA ASN A 126 5.86 -12.31 18.13
C ASN A 126 4.51 -13.01 18.06
N TYR A 127 4.33 -13.91 17.09
CA TYR A 127 3.17 -14.80 17.02
C TYR A 127 3.55 -16.22 17.45
N LYS A 128 2.90 -16.74 18.49
CA LYS A 128 3.15 -18.08 19.03
C LYS A 128 1.87 -18.70 19.59
N ASP A 129 1.60 -19.95 19.24
CA ASP A 129 0.45 -20.72 19.74
C ASP A 129 -0.90 -20.00 19.58
N GLY A 130 -1.11 -19.34 18.44
CA GLY A 130 -2.35 -18.62 18.14
C GLY A 130 -2.46 -17.25 18.81
N LYS A 131 -1.39 -16.74 19.41
CA LYS A 131 -1.40 -15.49 20.20
C LYS A 131 -0.24 -14.57 19.80
N PHE A 132 -0.50 -13.27 19.91
CA PHE A 132 0.51 -12.22 19.72
C PHE A 132 1.10 -11.79 21.07
N TYR A 133 2.41 -11.55 21.08
CA TYR A 133 3.16 -11.09 22.23
C TYR A 133 4.04 -9.91 21.81
N SER A 134 4.03 -8.84 22.59
CA SER A 134 4.93 -7.70 22.41
C SER A 134 5.57 -7.34 23.75
N ASN A 135 6.80 -6.84 23.69
CA ASN A 135 7.46 -6.24 24.85
C ASN A 135 7.20 -4.72 24.95
N GLY A 136 6.63 -4.11 23.90
CA GLY A 136 6.24 -2.70 23.88
C GLY A 136 4.74 -2.52 24.14
N ASP A 137 4.35 -1.30 24.48
CA ASP A 137 2.95 -0.90 24.60
C ASP A 137 2.31 -0.89 23.21
N ILE A 138 1.46 -1.88 22.93
CA ILE A 138 0.73 -1.98 21.67
C ILE A 138 -0.75 -1.98 21.96
N GLU A 139 -1.47 -1.05 21.35
CA GLU A 139 -2.91 -1.02 21.39
C GLU A 139 -3.45 -1.91 20.26
N ALA A 140 -4.03 -3.05 20.66
CA ALA A 140 -4.74 -3.92 19.73
C ALA A 140 -6.22 -3.51 19.70
N TYR A 141 -6.70 -3.13 18.52
CA TYR A 141 -8.10 -2.80 18.29
C TYR A 141 -8.80 -3.96 17.59
N LYS A 142 -9.95 -4.35 18.14
CA LYS A 142 -10.81 -5.34 17.48
C LYS A 142 -11.76 -4.60 16.55
N LEU A 143 -11.51 -4.64 15.23
CA LEU A 143 -12.50 -4.20 14.27
C LEU A 143 -13.50 -5.32 13.97
N THR A 144 -14.77 -4.98 14.09
CA THR A 144 -15.85 -5.83 13.60
C THR A 144 -16.40 -5.14 12.35
N LEU A 145 -15.86 -5.50 11.19
CA LEU A 145 -16.48 -5.14 9.92
C LEU A 145 -17.65 -6.11 9.69
N LEU A 146 -18.71 -5.64 9.03
CA LEU A 146 -19.99 -6.37 8.85
C LEU A 146 -19.77 -7.79 8.28
N GLY A 147 -19.60 -8.78 9.16
CA GLY A 147 -19.48 -10.21 8.81
C GLY A 147 -18.11 -10.83 9.06
N ASP A 148 -17.01 -10.07 8.95
CA ASP A 148 -15.65 -10.57 9.10
C ASP A 148 -14.90 -9.88 10.25
N THR A 149 -14.20 -10.68 11.06
CA THR A 149 -13.37 -10.16 12.16
C THR A 149 -11.97 -9.86 11.62
N LEU A 150 -11.59 -8.57 11.63
CA LEU A 150 -10.24 -8.11 11.32
C LEU A 150 -9.60 -7.56 12.61
N PHE A 151 -8.31 -7.81 12.79
CA PHE A 151 -7.54 -7.22 13.89
C PHE A 151 -6.74 -6.04 13.34
N GLU A 152 -6.99 -4.85 13.85
CA GLU A 152 -6.18 -3.67 13.58
C GLU A 152 -5.21 -3.49 14.75
N TYR A 153 -3.93 -3.29 14.45
CA TYR A 153 -2.90 -3.05 15.45
C TYR A 153 -2.35 -1.64 15.21
N SER A 154 -2.49 -0.78 16.21
CA SER A 154 -1.89 0.57 16.19
C SER A 154 -0.78 0.62 17.24
N ILE A 155 0.38 1.12 16.83
CA ILE A 155 1.51 1.35 17.72
C ILE A 155 1.67 2.87 17.85
N PHE A 156 1.53 3.38 19.07
CA PHE A 156 1.75 4.78 19.41
C PHE A 156 2.97 4.85 20.34
N ASP A 157 3.92 5.73 20.01
CA ASP A 157 4.96 6.21 20.94
C ASP A 157 4.56 7.58 21.50
#